data_AF-A0AAD5N963-F1
#
_entry.id   AF-A0AAD5N963-F1
#
_cell.length_a   1.000
_cell.length_b   1.000
_cell.length_c   1.000
_cell.angle_alpha   90.00
_cell.angle_beta   90.00
_cell.angle_gamma   90.00
#
_symmetry.space_group_name_H-M   'P 1'
#
loop_
_entity.id
_entity.type
_entity.pdbx_description
1 polymer ?
#
loop_
_entity_poly.entity_id
_entity_poly.type
_entity_poly.pdbx_seq_one_letter_code
_entity_poly.pdbx_strand_id
1 'polypeptide(L)'
;MQVSKVSKISYLKRQTYDGHKEFYAEQKKKNRKFLMFITSDSIQQHDLIKLLELQYKIVSQEIRVNKVKDVMSKNQNQTLDNVVAKINEKLGGVNYNIMLGPEIDDKKWL
;
A
#
# COMPACT_ATOMS: atom_id res chain seq x y z
N MET A 1 -16.51 -4.19 -10.85
CA MET A 1 -15.60 -4.54 -9.74
C MET A 1 -16.26 -4.19 -8.40
N GLN A 2 -16.72 -5.23 -7.71
CA GLN A 2 -17.06 -5.34 -6.29
C GLN A 2 -16.24 -4.65 -5.19
N VAL A 3 -15.96 -3.33 -5.15
CA VAL A 3 -15.12 -2.80 -4.06
C VAL A 3 -15.87 -2.93 -2.73
N SER A 4 -15.44 -3.87 -1.87
CA SER A 4 -15.99 -4.04 -0.54
C SER A 4 -15.89 -2.72 0.23
N LYS A 5 -16.96 -2.32 0.92
CA LYS A 5 -17.02 -1.07 1.69
C LYS A 5 -15.79 -0.94 2.58
N VAL A 6 -15.10 0.22 2.50
CA VAL A 6 -13.97 0.54 3.40
C VAL A 6 -14.42 0.26 4.81
N SER A 7 -13.74 -0.67 5.46
CA SER A 7 -14.33 -1.28 6.64
C SER A 7 -14.37 -0.32 7.84
N LYS A 8 -13.49 0.69 7.86
CA LYS A 8 -13.50 1.83 8.79
C LYS A 8 -12.44 2.88 8.42
N ILE A 9 -12.77 4.17 8.50
CA ILE A 9 -11.78 5.26 8.58
C ILE A 9 -11.57 5.57 10.07
N SER A 10 -10.32 5.72 10.49
CA SER A 10 -9.96 5.96 11.90
C SER A 10 -8.87 7.01 11.97
N TYR A 11 -8.95 7.89 12.97
CA TYR A 11 -7.87 8.81 13.31
C TYR A 11 -7.07 8.26 14.49
N LEU A 12 -5.74 8.23 14.37
CA LEU A 12 -4.85 7.85 15.46
C LEU A 12 -4.91 8.94 16.54
N LYS A 13 -5.50 8.61 17.69
CA LYS A 13 -5.63 9.53 18.83
C LYS A 13 -4.28 9.85 19.47
N ARG A 14 -3.34 8.91 19.45
CA ARG A 14 -1.99 9.02 20.00
C ARG A 14 -0.97 8.64 18.94
N GLN A 15 -0.13 9.60 18.54
CA GLN A 15 0.92 9.40 17.54
C GLN A 15 2.26 8.98 18.17
N THR A 16 2.22 8.29 19.31
CA THR A 16 3.40 7.71 19.96
C THR A 16 3.61 6.27 19.51
N TYR A 17 4.77 5.68 19.81
CA TYR A 17 5.05 4.26 19.54
C TYR A 17 3.95 3.35 20.12
N ASP A 18 3.64 3.51 21.41
CA ASP A 18 2.62 2.69 22.08
C ASP A 18 1.23 2.89 21.48
N GLY A 19 0.89 4.12 21.07
CA GLY A 19 -0.37 4.41 20.39
C GLY A 19 -0.53 3.65 19.08
N HIS A 20 0.54 3.57 18.27
CA HIS A 20 0.52 2.78 17.03
C HIS A 20 0.44 1.28 17.34
N LYS A 21 1.20 0.80 18.33
CA LYS A 21 1.20 -0.60 18.74
C LYS A 21 -0.18 -1.06 19.21
N GLU A 22 -0.84 -0.28 20.07
CA GLU A 22 -2.22 -0.51 20.51
C GLU A 22 -3.18 -0.53 19.32
N PHE A 23 -3.07 0.43 18.40
CA PHE A 23 -3.91 0.51 17.22
C PHE A 23 -3.78 -0.74 16.33
N TYR A 24 -2.55 -1.19 16.06
CA TYR A 24 -2.29 -2.41 15.30
C TYR A 24 -2.85 -3.65 16.01
N ALA A 25 -2.68 -3.75 17.33
CA ALA A 25 -3.22 -4.85 18.12
C ALA A 25 -4.76 -4.92 18.03
N GLU A 26 -5.45 -3.77 18.10
CA GLU A 26 -6.90 -3.72 17.90
C GLU A 26 -7.32 -4.14 16.49
N GLN A 27 -6.59 -3.72 15.46
CA GLN A 27 -6.92 -4.08 14.08
C GLN A 27 -6.68 -5.57 13.83
N LYS A 28 -5.66 -6.16 14.47
CA LYS A 28 -5.42 -7.61 14.44
C LYS A 28 -6.58 -8.39 15.05
N LYS A 29 -7.10 -7.95 16.21
CA LYS A 29 -8.28 -8.56 16.85
C LYS A 29 -9.52 -8.53 15.95
N LYS A 30 -9.64 -7.49 15.11
CA LYS A 30 -10.72 -7.34 14.12
C LYS A 30 -10.45 -8.10 12.81
N ASN A 31 -9.43 -8.95 12.77
CA ASN A 31 -9.00 -9.72 11.61
C ASN A 31 -8.79 -8.86 10.34
N ARG A 32 -8.28 -7.64 10.51
CA ARG A 32 -7.92 -6.77 9.38
C ARG A 32 -6.67 -7.32 8.70
N LYS A 33 -6.72 -7.41 7.37
CA LYS A 33 -5.61 -7.91 6.55
C LYS A 33 -4.73 -6.80 5.98
N PHE A 34 -5.28 -5.58 5.88
CA PHE A 34 -4.64 -4.45 5.25
C PHE A 34 -4.95 -3.15 5.99
N LEU A 35 -3.96 -2.25 6.09
CA LEU A 35 -4.11 -0.91 6.65
C LEU A 35 -3.50 0.12 5.69
N MET A 36 -4.24 1.21 5.46
CA MET A 36 -3.75 2.36 4.72
C MET A 36 -3.55 3.53 5.67
N PHE A 37 -2.36 4.13 5.64
CA PHE A 37 -2.00 5.30 6.42
C PHE A 37 -1.90 6.50 5.50
N ILE A 38 -2.56 7.59 5.88
CA ILE A 38 -2.39 8.90 5.24
C ILE A 38 -1.68 9.78 6.25
N THR A 39 -0.44 10.16 5.94
CA THR A 39 0.46 10.87 6.88
C THR A 39 0.83 12.24 6.35
N SER A 40 1.03 13.19 7.27
CA SER A 40 1.58 14.50 6.93
C SER A 40 3.02 14.35 6.46
N ASP A 41 3.44 15.18 5.51
CA ASP A 41 4.79 15.19 4.97
C ASP A 41 5.89 15.48 6.00
N SER A 42 5.53 16.18 7.07
CA SER A 42 6.42 16.57 8.16
C SER A 42 6.66 15.46 9.20
N ILE A 43 5.97 14.33 9.10
CA ILE A 43 5.99 13.28 10.12
C ILE A 43 6.76 12.06 9.58
N GLN A 44 7.83 11.67 10.29
CA GLN A 44 8.59 10.46 9.97
C GLN A 44 8.08 9.28 10.81
N GLN A 45 7.08 8.57 10.29
CA GLN A 45 6.50 7.36 10.92
C GLN A 45 6.69 6.08 10.09
N HIS A 46 7.34 6.20 8.92
CA HIS A 46 7.49 5.11 7.96
C HIS A 46 8.12 3.86 8.57
N ASP A 47 9.25 4.01 9.26
CA ASP A 47 10.01 2.89 9.82
C ASP A 47 9.22 2.19 10.94
N LEU A 48 8.51 2.96 11.76
CA LEU A 48 7.61 2.44 12.79
C LEU A 48 6.47 1.62 12.18
N ILE A 49 5.82 2.15 11.14
CA ILE A 49 4.75 1.44 10.42
C ILE A 49 5.28 0.10 9.87
N LYS A 50 6.49 0.11 9.28
CA LYS A 50 7.13 -1.10 8.73
C LYS A 50 7.48 -2.13 9.80
N LEU A 51 7.97 -1.68 10.95
CA LEU A 51 8.23 -2.55 12.10
C LEU A 51 6.94 -3.23 12.59
N LEU A 52 5.86 -2.47 12.75
CA LEU A 52 4.58 -3.00 13.24
C LEU A 52 3.88 -3.89 12.21
N GLU A 53 4.02 -3.62 10.91
CA GLU A 53 3.58 -4.50 9.83
C GLU A 53 4.19 -5.91 9.99
N LEU A 54 5.49 -6.00 10.23
CA LEU A 54 6.19 -7.27 10.46
C LEU A 54 5.75 -7.96 11.75
N GLN A 55 5.56 -7.19 12.83
CA GLN A 55 5.19 -7.71 14.15
C GLN A 55 3.75 -8.26 14.18
N TYR A 56 2.79 -7.55 13.61
CA TYR A 56 1.37 -7.91 13.65
C TYR A 56 0.92 -8.72 12.43
N LYS A 57 1.77 -8.85 11.41
CA LYS A 57 1.45 -9.53 10.15
C LYS A 57 0.19 -8.94 9.51
N ILE A 58 0.16 -7.62 9.41
CA ILE A 58 -0.90 -6.87 8.72
C ILE A 58 -0.21 -5.99 7.70
N VAL A 59 -0.49 -6.24 6.43
CA VAL A 59 0.10 -5.48 5.32
C VAL A 59 -0.32 -4.01 5.44
N SER A 60 0.63 -3.10 5.22
CA SER A 60 0.34 -1.68 5.25
C SER A 60 0.83 -0.91 4.03
N GLN A 61 0.13 0.18 3.72
CA GLN A 61 0.54 1.17 2.72
C GLN A 61 0.44 2.56 3.31
N GLU A 62 1.53 3.32 3.25
CA GLU A 62 1.54 4.74 3.63
C GLU A 62 1.47 5.62 2.38
N ILE A 63 0.69 6.69 2.44
CA ILE A 63 0.58 7.71 1.41
C ILE A 63 0.72 9.07 2.08
N ARG A 64 1.58 9.93 1.53
CA ARG A 64 1.74 11.29 2.04
C ARG A 64 0.63 12.21 1.57
N VAL A 65 0.25 13.17 2.40
CA VAL A 65 -0.85 14.11 2.11
C VAL A 65 -0.61 14.92 0.84
N ASN A 66 0.62 15.38 0.55
CA ASN A 66 0.91 16.06 -0.72
C ASN A 66 0.53 15.22 -1.95
N LYS A 67 0.86 13.92 -1.96
CA LYS A 67 0.54 13.01 -3.06
C LYS A 67 -0.95 12.83 -3.21
N VAL A 68 -1.69 12.75 -2.10
CA VAL A 68 -3.16 12.75 -2.13
C VAL A 68 -3.69 14.04 -2.75
N LYS A 69 -3.15 15.21 -2.35
CA LYS A 69 -3.54 16.50 -2.94
C LYS A 69 -3.22 16.57 -4.43
N ASP A 70 -2.05 16.11 -4.86
CA ASP A 70 -1.66 16.12 -6.27
C ASP A 70 -2.58 15.23 -7.12
N VAL A 71 -2.98 14.07 -6.62
CA VAL A 71 -3.97 13.22 -7.31
C VAL A 71 -5.32 13.95 -7.43
N MET A 72 -5.81 14.55 -6.34
CA MET A 72 -7.12 15.20 -6.31
C MET A 72 -7.18 16.49 -7.14
N SER A 73 -6.11 17.29 -7.12
CA SER A 73 -6.11 18.64 -7.70
C SER A 73 -5.41 18.74 -9.05
N LYS A 74 -4.45 17.85 -9.34
CA LYS A 74 -3.65 17.89 -10.58
C LYS A 74 -3.93 16.69 -11.49
N ASN A 75 -4.92 15.86 -11.17
CA ASN A 75 -5.32 14.68 -11.92
C ASN A 75 -4.13 13.72 -12.20
N GLN A 76 -3.20 13.61 -11.24
CA GLN A 76 -2.01 12.75 -11.33
C GLN A 76 -2.38 11.27 -11.12
N ASN A 77 -3.19 10.72 -12.03
CA ASN A 77 -3.74 9.37 -11.93
C ASN A 77 -2.66 8.29 -11.92
N GLN A 78 -1.49 8.53 -12.53
CA GLN A 78 -0.36 7.62 -12.47
C GLN A 78 0.11 7.33 -11.03
N THR A 79 0.05 8.32 -10.14
CA THR A 79 0.39 8.13 -8.71
C THR A 79 -0.59 7.19 -8.04
N LEU A 80 -1.88 7.29 -8.38
CA LEU A 80 -2.92 6.40 -7.89
C LEU A 80 -2.74 4.98 -8.44
N ASP A 81 -2.49 4.84 -9.74
CA ASP A 81 -2.25 3.54 -10.38
C ASP A 81 -1.06 2.82 -9.76
N ASN A 82 0.04 3.55 -9.51
CA ASN A 82 1.20 3.03 -8.82
C ASN A 82 0.89 2.56 -7.39
N VAL A 83 0.01 3.26 -6.67
CA VAL A 83 -0.43 2.84 -5.33
C VAL A 83 -1.27 1.57 -5.42
N VAL A 84 -2.22 1.51 -6.34
CA VAL A 84 -3.08 0.33 -6.54
C VAL A 84 -2.25 -0.90 -6.90
N ALA A 85 -1.32 -0.76 -7.85
CA ALA A 85 -0.40 -1.83 -8.23
C ALA A 85 0.41 -2.35 -7.04
N LYS A 86 0.95 -1.45 -6.21
CA LYS A 86 1.70 -1.82 -4.99
C LYS A 86 0.83 -2.54 -3.96
N ILE A 87 -0.42 -2.12 -3.79
CA ILE A 87 -1.35 -2.78 -2.87
C ILE A 87 -1.69 -4.18 -3.38
N ASN A 88 -1.94 -4.33 -4.69
CA ASN A 88 -2.21 -5.63 -5.29
C ASN A 88 -1.04 -6.61 -5.06
N GLU A 89 0.19 -6.17 -5.34
CA GLU A 89 1.40 -6.96 -5.13
C GLU A 89 1.60 -7.37 -3.65
N LYS A 90 1.38 -6.43 -2.72
CA LYS A 90 1.48 -6.72 -1.28
C LYS A 90 0.43 -7.71 -0.77
N LEU A 91 -0.71 -7.82 -1.46
CA LEU A 91 -1.76 -8.80 -1.15
C LEU A 91 -1.52 -10.14 -1.86
N GLY A 92 -0.38 -10.30 -2.56
CA GLY A 92 -0.01 -11.50 -3.30
C GLY A 92 -0.54 -11.55 -4.72
N GLY A 93 -1.12 -10.46 -5.22
CA GLY A 93 -1.54 -10.32 -6.61
C GLY A 93 -0.36 -10.09 -7.55
N VAL A 94 -0.53 -10.40 -8.83
CA VAL A 94 0.46 -10.17 -9.88
C VAL A 94 -0.10 -9.15 -10.86
N ASN A 95 0.62 -8.06 -11.09
CA ASN A 95 0.18 -6.97 -11.98
C ASN A 95 0.48 -7.26 -13.46
N TYR A 96 1.54 -8.04 -13.74
CA TYR A 96 2.02 -8.32 -15.08
C TYR A 96 2.51 -9.76 -15.17
N ASN A 97 2.24 -10.40 -16.30
CA ASN A 97 2.80 -11.71 -16.62
C ASN A 97 3.87 -11.55 -17.70
N ILE A 98 4.98 -12.26 -17.56
CA ILE A 98 6.00 -12.31 -18.60
C ILE A 98 5.49 -13.24 -19.69
N MET A 99 5.30 -12.71 -20.90
CA MET A 99 5.10 -13.53 -22.09
C MET A 99 6.46 -13.69 -22.76
N LEU A 100 6.94 -14.93 -22.88
CA LEU A 100 8.10 -15.21 -23.71
C LEU A 100 7.68 -14.96 -25.16
N GLY A 101 8.40 -14.08 -25.86
CA GLY A 101 8.19 -13.85 -27.28
C GLY A 101 8.45 -15.13 -28.09
N PRO A 102 8.02 -15.18 -29.36
CA PRO A 102 8.38 -16.29 -30.24
C PRO A 102 9.91 -16.46 -30.24
N GLU A 103 10.38 -17.72 -30.24
CA GLU A 103 11.80 -18.02 -30.40
C GLU A 103 12.33 -17.26 -31.63
N ILE A 104 13.31 -16.39 -31.40
CA ILE A 104 14.03 -15.74 -32.49
C ILE A 104 14.86 -16.86 -33.11
N ASP A 105 14.50 -17.30 -34.31
CA ASP A 105 15.34 -18.18 -35.12
C ASP A 105 16.56 -17.39 -35.57
N ASP A 106 17.61 -17.40 -34.75
CA ASP A 106 18.89 -16.72 -34.98
C ASP A 106 19.60 -17.20 -36.26
N LYS A 107 19.07 -18.21 -36.97
CA LYS A 107 19.62 -18.75 -38.21
C LYS A 107 19.28 -17.94 -39.47
N LYS A 108 18.50 -16.85 -39.37
CA LYS A 108 18.18 -16.01 -40.54
C LYS A 108 19.23 -14.96 -40.92
N TRP A 109 20.30 -14.82 -40.14
CA TRP A 109 21.33 -13.79 -40.35
C TRP A 109 22.75 -14.33 -40.60
N LEU A 110 22.89 -15.63 -40.91
CA LEU A 110 24.17 -16.25 -41.33
C LEU A 110 24.04 -16.91 -42.70
#